data_AF-A0A158HHI1-F1
#
_entry.id   AF-A0A158HHI1-F1
#
_cell.length_a   1.000
_cell.length_b   1.000
_cell.length_c   1.000
_cell.angle_alpha   90.00
_cell.angle_beta   90.00
_cell.angle_gamma   90.00
#
_symmetry.space_group_name_H-M   'P 1'
#
loop_
_entity.id
_entity.type
_entity.pdbx_description
1 polymer ?
#
loop_
_entity_poly.entity_id
_entity_poly.type
_entity_poly.pdbx_seq_one_letter_code
_entity_poly.pdbx_strand_id
1 'polypeptide(L)' 'MSDPVSAGTLRTGAIHAQTPQVPDPPVTPPDEPPPPQIPPDTNPDPTREPPTPPMQPIGDPPPGPNEAPHVR' A
#
# COMPACT_ATOMS: atom_id res chain seq x y z
N MET A 1 -23.71 90.85 -11.95
CA MET A 1 -24.33 89.73 -11.22
C MET A 1 -23.35 88.55 -11.21
N SER A 2 -23.07 88.02 -10.01
CA SER A 2 -22.40 86.74 -9.75
C SER A 2 -23.31 85.55 -10.14
N ASP A 3 -22.76 84.41 -10.62
CA ASP A 3 -22.53 83.12 -9.92
C ASP A 3 -22.24 81.97 -10.94
N PRO A 4 -21.77 80.77 -10.51
CA PRO A 4 -20.71 80.00 -11.18
C PRO A 4 -21.19 78.73 -11.90
N VAL A 5 -20.41 78.25 -12.89
CA VAL A 5 -20.47 76.85 -13.34
C VAL A 5 -19.15 76.20 -12.93
N SER A 6 -19.11 75.71 -11.70
CA SER A 6 -19.37 74.31 -11.34
C SER A 6 -18.23 73.43 -11.83
N ALA A 7 -17.35 73.11 -10.88
CA ALA A 7 -16.23 72.20 -11.02
C ALA A 7 -16.71 70.88 -11.62
N GLY A 8 -16.43 70.68 -12.91
CA GLY A 8 -16.63 69.42 -13.60
C GLY A 8 -15.60 68.40 -13.11
N THR A 9 -15.90 67.78 -11.98
CA THR A 9 -15.54 66.41 -11.58
C THR A 9 -14.44 65.75 -12.41
N LEU A 10 -13.27 65.61 -11.79
CA LEU A 10 -12.22 64.66 -12.15
C LEU A 10 -12.84 63.27 -12.39
N ARG A 11 -13.09 62.91 -13.66
CA ARG A 11 -13.26 61.52 -14.06
C ARG A 11 -11.98 61.07 -14.74
N THR A 12 -10.90 61.03 -13.97
CA THR A 12 -9.84 60.04 -14.20
C THR A 12 -10.49 58.67 -14.06
N GLY A 13 -11.08 58.18 -15.15
CA GLY A 13 -11.47 56.79 -15.26
C GLY A 13 -10.20 55.98 -15.06
N ALA A 14 -10.11 55.25 -13.94
CA ALA A 14 -9.00 54.37 -13.69
C ALA A 14 -8.92 53.38 -14.86
N ILE A 15 -7.86 53.49 -15.67
CA ILE A 15 -7.55 52.47 -16.68
C ILE A 15 -7.08 51.24 -15.91
N HIS A 16 -8.00 50.32 -15.65
CA HIS A 16 -7.67 49.03 -15.05
C HIS A 16 -7.01 48.17 -16.13
N ALA A 17 -5.70 47.94 -16.00
CA ALA A 17 -5.02 46.93 -16.79
C ALA A 17 -5.65 45.56 -16.48
N GLN A 18 -6.09 44.84 -17.51
CA GLN A 18 -6.58 43.48 -17.36
C GLN A 18 -5.41 42.51 -17.58
N THR A 19 -5.11 41.71 -16.57
CA THR A 19 -4.20 40.57 -16.72
C THR A 19 -4.95 39.44 -17.41
N PRO A 20 -4.46 38.90 -18.56
CA PRO A 20 -5.02 37.68 -19.13
C PRO A 20 -5.05 36.56 -18.10
N GLN A 21 -6.12 35.78 -18.06
CA GLN A 21 -6.20 34.61 -17.20
C GLN A 21 -5.34 33.49 -17.78
N VAL A 22 -4.64 32.75 -16.92
CA VAL A 22 -3.89 31.55 -17.32
C VAL A 22 -4.89 30.39 -17.45
N PRO A 23 -4.81 29.55 -18.50
CA PRO A 23 -5.62 28.34 -18.58
C PRO A 23 -5.35 27.40 -17.41
N ASP A 24 -6.37 26.65 -16.99
CA ASP A 24 -6.21 25.63 -15.97
C ASP A 24 -5.21 24.54 -16.39
N PRO A 25 -4.45 23.96 -15.44
CA PRO A 25 -3.57 22.84 -15.74
C PRO A 25 -4.37 21.61 -16.19
N PRO A 26 -3.76 20.72 -16.98
CA PRO A 26 -4.41 19.46 -17.35
C PRO A 26 -4.66 18.61 -16.10
N VAL A 27 -5.76 17.86 -16.11
CA VAL A 27 -6.05 16.87 -15.06
C VAL A 27 -5.21 15.62 -15.34
N THR A 28 -4.37 15.23 -14.37
CA THR A 28 -3.68 13.94 -14.41
C THR A 28 -4.62 12.84 -13.91
N PRO A 29 -4.77 11.70 -14.63
CA PRO A 29 -5.53 10.57 -14.12
C PRO A 29 -4.88 10.02 -12.84
N PRO A 30 -5.65 9.34 -11.97
CA PRO A 30 -5.07 8.66 -10.83
C PRO A 30 -4.11 7.57 -11.28
N ASP A 31 -3.06 7.33 -10.50
CA ASP A 31 -2.14 6.21 -10.72
C ASP A 31 -2.88 4.87 -10.62
N GLU A 32 -2.49 3.93 -11.48
CA GLU A 32 -2.99 2.56 -11.42
C GLU A 32 -2.43 1.85 -10.16
N PRO A 33 -3.24 1.05 -9.44
CA PRO A 33 -2.72 0.24 -8.35
C PRO A 33 -1.61 -0.72 -8.84
N PRO A 34 -0.65 -1.07 -7.97
CA PRO A 34 0.36 -2.07 -8.30
C PRO A 34 -0.30 -3.43 -8.61
N PRO A 35 0.33 -4.27 -9.43
CA PRO A 35 -0.18 -5.60 -9.71
C PRO A 35 -0.23 -6.46 -8.44
N PRO A 36 -1.16 -7.43 -8.36
CA PRO A 36 -1.23 -8.35 -7.23
C PRO A 36 0.06 -9.17 -7.10
N GLN A 37 0.49 -9.41 -5.86
CA GLN A 37 1.62 -10.29 -5.58
C GLN A 37 1.25 -11.75 -5.86
N ILE A 38 2.11 -12.48 -6.56
CA ILE A 38 1.95 -13.92 -6.78
C ILE A 38 2.44 -14.63 -5.50
N PRO A 39 1.63 -15.52 -4.89
CA PRO A 39 2.07 -16.28 -3.72
C PRO A 39 3.25 -17.19 -4.09
N PRO A 40 4.14 -17.50 -3.14
CA PRO A 40 5.17 -18.50 -3.36
C PRO A 40 4.52 -19.85 -3.69
N ASP A 41 5.18 -20.64 -4.54
CA ASP A 41 4.76 -22.01 -4.77
C ASP A 41 4.87 -22.79 -3.47
N THR A 42 3.74 -23.28 -2.97
CA THR A 42 3.66 -24.09 -1.74
C THR A 42 3.84 -25.58 -2.02
N ASN A 43 3.99 -25.97 -3.29
CA ASN A 43 4.30 -27.34 -3.66
C ASN A 43 5.72 -27.67 -3.18
N PRO A 44 5.88 -28.63 -2.26
CA PRO A 44 7.21 -29.06 -1.86
C PRO A 44 7.94 -29.64 -3.07
N ASP A 45 9.20 -29.28 -3.23
CA ASP A 45 10.07 -29.90 -4.23
C ASP A 45 10.12 -31.44 -3.99
N PRO A 46 9.66 -32.27 -4.95
CA PRO A 46 9.63 -33.72 -4.78
C PRO A 46 11.03 -34.34 -4.76
N THR A 47 12.05 -33.58 -5.14
CA THR A 47 13.47 -33.97 -5.08
C THR A 47 14.14 -33.58 -3.76
N ARG A 48 13.44 -32.81 -2.90
CA ARG A 48 13.93 -32.48 -1.55
C ARG A 48 13.93 -33.74 -0.67
N GLU A 49 15.02 -33.97 0.05
CA GLU A 49 15.13 -35.05 1.02
C GLU A 49 14.01 -34.93 2.08
N PRO A 50 13.34 -36.05 2.46
CA PRO A 50 12.36 -36.02 3.53
C PRO A 50 13.01 -35.66 4.87
N PRO A 51 12.29 -35.01 5.79
CA PRO A 51 12.81 -34.74 7.13
C PRO A 51 13.12 -36.05 7.87
N THR A 52 14.18 -36.04 8.69
CA THR A 52 14.54 -37.19 9.51
C THR A 52 13.44 -37.50 10.53
N PRO A 53 13.04 -38.77 10.72
CA PRO A 53 12.08 -39.14 11.75
C PRO A 53 12.63 -38.83 13.16
N PRO A 54 11.76 -38.53 14.14
CA PRO A 54 12.19 -38.35 15.51
C PRO A 54 12.83 -39.64 16.02
N MET A 55 13.94 -39.51 16.76
CA MET A 55 14.50 -40.64 17.49
C MET A 55 13.46 -41.11 18.51
N GLN A 56 13.07 -42.38 18.44
CA GLN A 56 12.35 -43.03 19.53
C GLN A 56 13.16 -42.87 20.82
N PRO A 57 12.54 -42.82 22.02
CA PRO A 57 13.30 -42.81 23.26
C PRO A 57 14.31 -43.95 23.27
N ILE A 58 15.51 -43.72 23.81
CA ILE A 58 16.59 -44.72 23.98
C ILE A 58 16.22 -45.70 25.10
N GLY A 59 14.96 -46.11 25.17
CA GLY A 59 14.43 -47.09 26.11
C GLY A 59 13.92 -48.28 25.33
N ASP A 60 14.06 -49.47 25.90
CA ASP A 60 13.50 -50.68 25.31
C ASP A 60 11.99 -50.46 25.06
N PRO A 61 11.45 -50.93 23.91
CA PRO A 61 10.03 -50.89 23.69
C PRO A 61 9.31 -51.62 24.85
N PRO A 62 8.10 -51.16 25.24
CA PRO A 62 7.35 -51.87 26.26
C PRO A 62 7.16 -53.35 25.84
N PRO A 63 7.17 -54.31 26.79
CA PRO A 63 6.98 -55.71 26.47
C PRO A 63 5.74 -55.93 25.61
N GLY A 64 5.82 -56.82 24.63
CA GLY A 64 4.68 -57.17 23.81
C GLY A 64 3.56 -57.81 24.64
N PRO A 65 2.32 -57.89 24.12
CA PRO A 65 1.17 -58.45 24.86
C PRO A 65 1.33 -59.91 25.30
N ASN A 66 2.29 -60.64 24.73
CA ASN A 66 2.63 -62.02 25.11
C ASN A 66 3.95 -62.15 25.88
N GLU A 67 4.60 -61.03 26.24
CA GLU A 67 5.81 -61.01 27.06
C GLU A 67 5.46 -60.63 28.50
N ALA A 68 5.88 -61.46 29.46
CA ALA A 68 5.74 -61.12 30.86
C ALA A 68 6.71 -59.96 31.22
N PRO A 69 6.33 -59.05 32.14
CA PRO A 69 7.21 -57.97 32.55
C PRO A 69 8.50 -58.56 33.14
N HIS A 70 9.65 -58.05 32.69
CA HIS A 70 10.94 -58.39 33.26
C HIS A 70 11.04 -57.78 34.67
N VAL A 71 10.52 -58.49 35.66
CA VAL A 71 10.72 -58.14 37.07
C VAL A 71 12.12 -58.62 37.44
N ARG A 72 13.02 -57.68 37.74
CA ARG A 72 14.32 -58.01 38.35
C ARG A 72 14.15 -58.41 39.81
#